data_AF-A0A4V3BIJ5-F1
#
_entry.id   AF-A0A4V3BIJ5-F1
#
_cell.length_a   1.000
_cell.length_b   1.000
_cell.length_c   1.000
_cell.angle_alpha   90.00
_cell.angle_beta   90.00
_cell.angle_gamma   90.00
#
_symmetry.space_group_name_H-M   'P 1'
#
loop_
_entity.id
_entity.type
_entity.pdbx_description
1 polymer ?
#
loop_
_entity_poly.entity_id
_entity_poly.type
_entity_poly.pdbx_seq_one_letter_code
_entity_poly.pdbx_strand_id
1 'polypeptide(L)'
;MDSNQLFKYVYAKYGLKFKPAVPGSTSVYVLMSPVDSGYFAILSRGQGQSILDLKCGAMAALIRDLPGFTDPMKIKAADWVGAILEKVSEDSLKKALDFAFKLAMNGDEVNIAQNQYFYIAPDKVDDRYQAQAIKPSENLRKKHNNSLVPDRIRKMLEVYDYSILPSRGRAKNFYQQARMMADYDDDYPEFFAFKRFYPTYHDMNTGQLRSYFTWRSKIRQHVFEKTSTSYAFVYIYELLNNIGVDDAQDGYEKLLEFEEKYVRQFDISIDVYLQDWLKDYVLYYDLDEKIIKQRFASEIKRDHDYEVLHHPEKFTAQELAAVFAKKTTYWNSSKVINKNTRGAS
;
A
#
# COMPACT_ATOMS: atom_id res chain seq x y z
N MET A 1 -7.71 -20.00 11.59
CA MET A 1 -9.00 -19.78 12.31
C MET A 1 -9.71 -21.12 12.40
N ASP A 2 -10.13 -21.54 13.59
CA ASP A 2 -10.82 -22.83 13.76
C ASP A 2 -12.29 -22.79 13.28
N SER A 3 -12.93 -23.97 13.19
CA SER A 3 -14.29 -24.09 12.68
C SER A 3 -15.36 -23.41 13.55
N ASN A 4 -15.15 -23.28 14.86
CA ASN A 4 -16.10 -22.61 15.76
C ASN A 4 -15.94 -21.09 15.69
N GLN A 5 -14.71 -20.60 15.56
CA GLN A 5 -14.42 -19.20 15.27
C GLN A 5 -15.02 -18.79 13.92
N LEU A 6 -14.91 -19.65 12.90
CA LEU A 6 -15.54 -19.43 11.60
C LEU A 6 -17.07 -19.32 11.72
N PHE A 7 -17.73 -20.16 12.53
CA PHE A 7 -19.18 -20.08 12.75
C PHE A 7 -19.58 -18.74 13.38
N LYS A 8 -18.87 -18.31 14.42
CA LYS A 8 -19.10 -17.02 15.08
C LYS A 8 -18.88 -15.86 14.11
N TYR A 9 -17.81 -15.92 13.32
CA TYR A 9 -17.48 -14.91 12.33
C TYR A 9 -18.56 -14.78 11.26
N VAL A 10 -18.99 -15.89 10.67
CA VAL A 10 -20.02 -15.90 9.62
C VAL A 10 -21.34 -15.35 10.14
N TYR A 11 -21.73 -15.73 11.35
CA TYR A 11 -22.94 -15.20 11.96
C TYR A 11 -22.83 -13.69 12.24
N ALA A 12 -21.73 -13.24 12.85
CA ALA A 12 -21.52 -11.84 13.17
C ALA A 12 -21.43 -10.94 11.93
N LYS A 13 -20.84 -11.43 10.84
CA LYS A 13 -20.57 -10.63 9.64
C LYS A 13 -21.67 -10.69 8.60
N TYR A 14 -22.22 -11.88 8.33
CA TYR A 14 -23.20 -12.09 7.25
C TYR A 14 -24.61 -12.38 7.76
N GLY A 15 -24.79 -12.56 9.09
CA GLY A 15 -26.07 -12.99 9.67
C GLY A 15 -26.46 -14.43 9.34
N LEU A 16 -25.56 -15.20 8.73
CA LEU A 16 -25.82 -16.58 8.29
C LEU A 16 -25.38 -17.59 9.33
N LYS A 17 -26.01 -18.76 9.31
CA LYS A 17 -25.64 -19.91 10.14
C LYS A 17 -25.30 -21.09 9.26
N PHE A 18 -24.17 -21.72 9.54
CA PHE A 18 -23.86 -23.04 9.00
C PHE A 18 -24.94 -24.03 9.43
N LYS A 19 -25.62 -24.63 8.45
CA LYS A 19 -26.61 -25.67 8.69
C LYS A 19 -26.00 -27.03 8.35
N PRO A 20 -26.32 -28.10 9.11
CA PRO A 20 -25.95 -29.46 8.70
C PRO A 20 -26.41 -29.73 7.27
N ALA A 21 -25.53 -30.27 6.42
CA ALA A 21 -25.86 -30.63 5.05
C ALA A 21 -26.95 -31.73 4.99
N VAL A 22 -26.95 -32.59 6.01
CA VAL A 22 -27.96 -33.62 6.25
C VAL A 22 -28.46 -33.45 7.69
N PRO A 23 -29.78 -33.52 7.95
CA PRO A 23 -30.31 -33.44 9.31
C PRO A 23 -29.61 -34.43 10.25
N GLY A 24 -29.09 -33.94 11.38
CA GLY A 24 -28.36 -34.75 12.36
C GLY A 24 -26.87 -34.97 12.08
N SER A 25 -26.33 -34.55 10.92
CA SER A 25 -24.89 -34.62 10.66
C SER A 25 -24.12 -33.57 11.46
N THR A 26 -23.01 -33.98 12.07
CA THR A 26 -22.06 -33.09 12.77
C THR A 26 -20.74 -32.91 11.99
N SER A 27 -20.63 -33.53 10.82
CA SER A 27 -19.40 -33.59 10.04
C SER A 27 -19.41 -32.65 8.84
N VAL A 28 -20.57 -32.34 8.25
CA VAL A 28 -20.67 -31.47 7.08
C VAL A 28 -21.72 -30.40 7.31
N TYR A 29 -21.31 -29.16 7.07
CA TYR A 29 -22.14 -27.98 7.20
C TYR A 29 -22.08 -27.14 5.92
N VAL A 30 -23.19 -26.50 5.59
CA VAL A 30 -23.32 -25.68 4.39
C VAL A 30 -23.79 -24.28 4.72
N LEU A 31 -23.37 -23.33 3.89
CA LEU A 31 -23.99 -22.01 3.76
C LEU A 31 -24.69 -21.92 2.42
N MET A 32 -25.93 -21.43 2.48
CA MET A 32 -26.77 -21.18 1.32
C MET A 32 -26.92 -19.68 1.12
N SER A 33 -26.97 -19.25 -0.14
CA SER A 33 -27.33 -17.89 -0.48
C SER A 33 -28.76 -17.61 -0.03
N PRO A 34 -29.02 -16.48 0.63
CA PRO A 34 -30.38 -15.99 0.89
C PRO A 34 -31.17 -15.67 -0.38
N VAL A 35 -30.50 -15.45 -1.53
CA VAL A 35 -31.14 -14.98 -2.77
C VAL A 35 -31.70 -16.15 -3.58
N ASP A 36 -30.88 -17.16 -3.87
CA ASP A 36 -31.24 -18.29 -4.75
C ASP A 36 -31.24 -19.65 -4.03
N SER A 37 -30.95 -19.68 -2.73
CA SER A 37 -30.79 -20.90 -1.92
C SER A 37 -29.67 -21.85 -2.39
N GLY A 38 -28.79 -21.40 -3.30
CA GLY A 38 -27.63 -22.16 -3.76
C GLY A 38 -26.52 -22.26 -2.71
N TYR A 39 -25.81 -23.38 -2.66
CA TYR A 39 -24.64 -23.52 -1.79
C TYR A 39 -23.48 -22.67 -2.31
N PHE A 40 -22.85 -21.91 -1.43
CA PHE A 40 -21.63 -21.16 -1.76
C PHE A 40 -20.46 -21.46 -0.82
N ALA A 41 -20.72 -22.13 0.31
CA ALA A 41 -19.66 -22.65 1.17
C ALA A 41 -20.05 -24.00 1.79
N ILE A 42 -19.10 -24.93 1.82
CA ILE A 42 -19.26 -26.24 2.46
C ILE A 42 -18.09 -26.47 3.42
N LEU A 43 -18.40 -26.57 4.71
CA LEU A 43 -17.43 -26.94 5.73
C LEU A 43 -17.53 -28.45 6.02
N SER A 44 -16.40 -29.15 5.96
CA SER A 44 -16.25 -30.52 6.42
C SER A 44 -15.29 -30.60 7.59
N ARG A 45 -15.76 -31.17 8.71
CA ARG A 45 -14.95 -31.47 9.89
C ARG A 45 -14.44 -32.91 9.80
N GLY A 46 -13.13 -33.09 9.63
CA GLY A 46 -12.47 -34.39 9.68
C GLY A 46 -11.76 -34.63 11.01
N GLN A 47 -11.24 -35.84 11.22
CA GLN A 47 -10.35 -36.13 12.35
C GLN A 47 -8.98 -35.46 12.12
N GLY A 48 -8.85 -34.21 12.56
CA GLY A 48 -7.58 -33.47 12.60
C GLY A 48 -7.45 -32.29 11.63
N GLN A 49 -8.30 -32.18 10.61
CA GLN A 49 -8.33 -31.03 9.69
C GLN A 49 -9.77 -30.63 9.34
N SER A 50 -10.01 -29.33 9.32
CA SER A 50 -11.29 -28.74 8.89
C SER A 50 -11.10 -28.13 7.52
N ILE A 51 -11.97 -28.52 6.59
CA ILE A 51 -11.88 -28.13 5.18
C ILE A 51 -13.09 -27.28 4.83
N LEU A 52 -12.85 -26.13 4.21
CA LEU A 52 -13.89 -25.25 3.70
C LEU A 52 -13.77 -25.15 2.18
N ASP A 53 -14.78 -25.66 1.46
CA ASP A 53 -14.92 -25.41 0.03
C ASP A 53 -15.78 -24.16 -0.19
N LEU A 54 -15.34 -23.27 -1.09
CA LEU A 54 -15.96 -21.99 -1.40
C LEU A 54 -16.24 -21.87 -2.90
N LYS A 55 -17.43 -21.40 -3.28
CA LYS A 55 -17.78 -21.12 -4.67
C LYS A 55 -17.23 -19.75 -5.08
N CYS A 56 -16.19 -19.73 -5.89
CA CYS A 56 -15.47 -18.52 -6.30
C CYS A 56 -15.53 -18.25 -7.81
N GLY A 57 -16.38 -18.96 -8.56
CA GLY A 57 -16.64 -18.65 -9.97
C GLY A 57 -15.36 -18.69 -10.82
N ALA A 58 -15.27 -17.76 -11.77
CA ALA A 58 -14.11 -17.62 -12.65
C ALA A 58 -12.78 -17.32 -11.92
N MET A 59 -12.84 -16.81 -10.69
CA MET A 59 -11.65 -16.49 -9.88
C MET A 59 -11.08 -17.72 -9.14
N ALA A 60 -11.77 -18.86 -9.20
CA ALA A 60 -11.39 -20.05 -8.43
C ALA A 60 -9.96 -20.52 -8.74
N ALA A 61 -9.57 -20.58 -10.00
CA ALA A 61 -8.21 -20.99 -10.39
C ALA A 61 -7.13 -20.11 -9.76
N LEU A 62 -7.31 -18.79 -9.79
CA LEU A 62 -6.35 -17.83 -9.22
C LEU A 62 -6.25 -17.92 -7.69
N ILE A 63 -7.37 -18.18 -7.01
CA ILE A 63 -7.38 -18.29 -5.54
C ILE A 63 -6.71 -19.60 -5.10
N ARG A 64 -6.81 -20.69 -5.88
CA ARG A 64 -6.14 -21.96 -5.58
C ARG A 64 -4.62 -21.85 -5.55
N ASP A 65 -4.05 -20.95 -6.35
CA ASP A 65 -2.60 -20.71 -6.38
C ASP A 65 -2.09 -19.94 -5.15
N LEU A 66 -2.99 -19.41 -4.32
CA LEU A 66 -2.62 -18.69 -3.10
C LEU A 66 -2.25 -19.63 -1.95
N PRO A 67 -1.30 -19.25 -1.07
CA PRO A 67 -0.88 -20.09 0.06
C PRO A 67 -2.05 -20.50 0.97
N GLY A 68 -2.19 -21.82 1.16
CA GLY A 68 -3.20 -22.41 2.05
C GLY A 68 -4.55 -22.73 1.37
N PHE A 69 -4.70 -22.41 0.09
CA PHE A 69 -5.82 -22.86 -0.74
C PHE A 69 -5.41 -24.08 -1.59
N THR A 70 -6.41 -24.83 -2.04
CA THR A 70 -6.25 -26.07 -2.79
C THR A 70 -7.39 -26.22 -3.80
N ASP A 71 -7.29 -27.22 -4.68
CA ASP A 71 -8.46 -27.72 -5.39
C ASP A 71 -9.59 -28.09 -4.40
N PRO A 72 -10.86 -27.92 -4.81
CA PRO A 72 -12.00 -28.21 -3.94
C PRO A 72 -12.06 -29.70 -3.64
N MET A 73 -12.30 -30.04 -2.37
CA MET A 73 -12.13 -31.41 -1.89
C MET A 73 -13.42 -32.21 -1.79
N LYS A 74 -14.57 -31.56 -1.57
CA LYS A 74 -15.89 -32.21 -1.55
C LYS A 74 -16.65 -32.02 -2.84
N ILE A 75 -16.51 -30.86 -3.48
CA ILE A 75 -17.16 -30.55 -4.74
C ILE A 75 -16.16 -30.69 -5.88
N LYS A 76 -16.49 -31.50 -6.89
CA LYS A 76 -15.68 -31.63 -8.11
C LYS A 76 -16.16 -30.63 -9.18
N ALA A 77 -16.00 -29.34 -8.91
CA ALA A 77 -16.41 -28.29 -9.84
C ALA A 77 -15.33 -27.21 -9.95
N ALA A 78 -15.09 -26.77 -11.18
CA ALA A 78 -13.96 -25.89 -11.52
C ALA A 78 -14.10 -24.47 -10.98
N ASP A 79 -15.29 -24.08 -10.56
CA ASP A 79 -15.63 -22.79 -9.94
C ASP A 79 -15.52 -22.80 -8.41
N TRP A 80 -15.05 -23.90 -7.79
CA TRP A 80 -14.88 -24.01 -6.34
C TRP A 80 -13.42 -24.02 -5.90
N VAL A 81 -13.16 -23.62 -4.66
CA VAL A 81 -11.82 -23.58 -4.06
C VAL A 81 -11.86 -24.23 -2.69
N GLY A 82 -10.92 -25.12 -2.41
CA GLY A 82 -10.73 -25.70 -1.09
C GLY A 82 -9.79 -24.85 -0.23
N ALA A 83 -10.08 -24.76 1.06
CA ALA A 83 -9.20 -24.14 2.05
C ALA A 83 -9.07 -25.06 3.27
N ILE A 84 -7.84 -25.35 3.68
CA ILE A 84 -7.56 -26.09 4.91
C ILE A 84 -7.44 -25.06 6.04
N LEU A 85 -8.41 -25.04 6.96
CA LEU A 85 -8.55 -23.99 7.98
C LEU A 85 -7.30 -23.83 8.86
N GLU A 86 -6.56 -24.92 9.06
CA GLU A 86 -5.34 -24.96 9.85
C GLU A 86 -4.10 -24.45 9.10
N LYS A 87 -4.13 -24.39 7.76
CA LYS A 87 -2.99 -23.97 6.92
C LYS A 87 -3.18 -22.59 6.28
N VAL A 88 -4.41 -22.19 6.02
CA VAL A 88 -4.74 -20.90 5.41
C VAL A 88 -4.65 -19.76 6.45
N SER A 89 -4.10 -18.62 6.04
CA SER A 89 -4.11 -17.44 6.91
C SER A 89 -5.54 -16.94 7.14
N GLU A 90 -5.82 -16.45 8.35
CA GLU A 90 -7.16 -15.99 8.71
C GLU A 90 -7.66 -14.84 7.81
N ASP A 91 -6.78 -13.89 7.46
CA ASP A 91 -7.11 -12.78 6.58
C ASP A 91 -7.46 -13.26 5.15
N SER A 92 -6.68 -14.19 4.61
CA SER A 92 -6.94 -14.73 3.26
C SER A 92 -8.23 -15.55 3.21
N LEU A 93 -8.49 -16.35 4.24
CA LEU A 93 -9.73 -17.11 4.37
C LEU A 93 -10.96 -16.19 4.45
N LYS A 94 -10.88 -15.10 5.24
CA LYS A 94 -11.95 -14.10 5.35
C LYS A 94 -12.22 -13.43 4.01
N LYS A 95 -11.18 -13.05 3.27
CA LYS A 95 -11.30 -12.46 1.93
C LYS A 95 -11.91 -13.41 0.91
N ALA A 96 -11.49 -14.66 0.88
CA ALA A 96 -12.07 -15.67 -0.01
C ALA A 96 -13.55 -15.94 0.32
N LEU A 97 -13.90 -16.00 1.60
CA LEU A 97 -15.27 -16.18 2.05
C LEU A 97 -16.15 -14.95 1.74
N ASP A 98 -15.63 -13.74 1.91
CA ASP A 98 -16.30 -12.49 1.49
C ASP A 98 -16.58 -12.51 -0.01
N PHE A 99 -15.61 -12.94 -0.80
CA PHE A 99 -15.73 -13.03 -2.24
C PHE A 99 -16.81 -14.04 -2.65
N ALA A 100 -16.76 -15.26 -2.11
CA ALA A 100 -17.75 -16.31 -2.38
C ALA A 100 -19.16 -15.89 -1.96
N PHE A 101 -19.32 -15.23 -0.80
CA PHE A 101 -20.60 -14.71 -0.36
C PHE A 101 -21.13 -13.62 -1.29
N LYS A 102 -20.29 -12.66 -1.69
CA LYS A 102 -20.71 -11.60 -2.63
C LYS A 102 -21.15 -12.17 -3.98
N LEU A 103 -20.40 -13.14 -4.49
CA LEU A 103 -20.76 -13.84 -5.73
C LEU A 103 -22.12 -14.54 -5.59
N ALA A 104 -22.37 -15.19 -4.44
CA ALA A 104 -23.64 -15.84 -4.16
C ALA A 104 -24.83 -14.88 -4.00
N MET A 105 -24.58 -13.63 -3.59
CA MET A 105 -25.61 -12.59 -3.45
C MET A 105 -25.92 -11.88 -4.76
N ASN A 106 -24.92 -11.73 -5.64
CA ASN A 106 -25.01 -10.89 -6.84
C ASN A 106 -25.06 -11.68 -8.16
N GLY A 107 -24.88 -13.00 -8.13
CA GLY A 107 -24.74 -13.84 -9.33
C GLY A 107 -23.36 -13.73 -9.99
N ASP A 108 -23.18 -14.41 -11.14
CA ASP A 108 -21.93 -14.36 -11.94
C ASP A 108 -21.65 -13.00 -12.60
N GLU A 109 -22.49 -11.99 -12.36
CA GLU A 109 -22.16 -10.59 -12.63
C GLU A 109 -21.06 -10.16 -11.66
N VAL A 110 -19.82 -10.39 -12.07
CA VAL A 110 -18.64 -9.95 -11.33
C VAL A 110 -18.59 -8.42 -11.37
N ASN A 111 -19.29 -7.77 -10.43
CA ASN A 111 -19.09 -6.36 -10.11
C ASN A 111 -17.71 -6.22 -9.43
N ILE A 112 -16.64 -6.31 -10.22
CA ILE A 112 -15.29 -5.89 -9.81
C ILE A 112 -15.26 -4.37 -9.80
N ALA A 113 -15.95 -3.78 -8.83
CA ALA A 113 -15.73 -2.47 -8.26
C ALA A 113 -17.00 -2.13 -7.49
N GLN A 114 -16.90 -2.14 -6.16
CA GLN A 114 -17.47 -1.12 -5.28
C GLN A 114 -17.18 -1.55 -3.84
N ASN A 115 -16.10 -0.99 -3.30
CA ASN A 115 -15.87 -0.97 -1.86
C ASN A 115 -17.08 -0.34 -1.17
N GLN A 116 -17.60 -1.02 -0.14
CA GLN A 116 -18.38 -0.46 0.98
C GLN A 116 -19.28 0.75 0.66
N TYR A 117 -20.52 0.51 0.24
CA TYR A 117 -21.60 1.47 0.48
C TYR A 117 -22.42 0.99 1.68
N PHE A 118 -22.72 1.90 2.59
CA PHE A 118 -23.77 1.70 3.58
C PHE A 118 -25.07 1.42 2.82
N TYR A 119 -25.79 0.36 3.19
CA TYR A 119 -27.14 0.13 2.71
C TYR A 119 -28.03 1.22 3.32
N ILE A 120 -28.36 2.22 2.50
CA ILE A 120 -29.48 3.12 2.78
C ILE A 120 -30.73 2.34 2.37
N ALA A 121 -31.57 1.97 3.33
CA ALA A 121 -32.84 1.35 3.02
C ALA A 121 -33.62 2.28 2.07
N PRO A 122 -34.33 1.74 1.06
CA PRO A 122 -35.19 2.56 0.24
C PRO A 122 -36.16 3.29 1.18
N ASP A 123 -36.18 4.62 1.08
CA ASP A 123 -37.17 5.41 1.82
C ASP A 123 -38.55 4.85 1.49
N LYS A 124 -39.42 4.75 2.51
CA LYS A 124 -40.84 4.51 2.26
C LYS A 124 -41.26 5.57 1.26
N VAL A 125 -41.81 5.14 0.12
CA VAL A 125 -42.28 6.04 -0.94
C VAL A 125 -43.21 7.05 -0.27
N ASP A 126 -42.73 8.29 -0.11
CA ASP A 126 -43.58 9.38 0.37
C ASP A 126 -44.34 9.85 -0.87
N ASP A 127 -45.62 9.46 -0.97
CA ASP A 127 -46.49 9.81 -2.09
C ASP A 127 -46.68 11.34 -2.25
N ARG A 128 -46.16 12.15 -1.31
CA ARG A 128 -46.08 13.62 -1.41
C ARG A 128 -44.88 14.11 -2.22
N TYR A 129 -43.88 13.27 -2.48
CA TYR A 129 -42.73 13.65 -3.28
C TYR A 129 -43.04 13.53 -4.77
N GLN A 130 -43.00 14.64 -5.48
CA GLN A 130 -42.98 14.65 -6.94
C GLN A 130 -41.59 15.04 -7.43
N ALA A 131 -41.00 14.15 -8.24
CA ALA A 131 -39.71 14.40 -8.86
C ALA A 131 -39.81 15.65 -9.75
N GLN A 132 -39.11 16.71 -9.36
CA GLN A 132 -38.88 17.89 -10.18
C GLN A 132 -37.42 17.92 -10.59
N ALA A 133 -37.12 18.34 -11.83
CA ALA A 133 -35.75 18.55 -12.26
C ALA A 133 -35.05 19.51 -11.30
N ILE A 134 -33.90 19.10 -10.78
CA ILE A 134 -33.09 19.96 -9.91
C ILE A 134 -32.79 21.22 -10.72
N LYS A 135 -33.37 22.36 -10.31
CA LYS A 135 -33.01 23.65 -10.91
C LYS A 135 -31.50 23.80 -10.75
N PRO A 136 -30.72 23.97 -11.83
CA PRO A 136 -29.29 24.21 -11.70
C PRO A 136 -29.13 25.42 -10.79
N SER A 137 -28.53 25.21 -9.62
CA SER A 137 -28.20 26.31 -8.74
C SER A 137 -27.34 27.29 -9.53
N GLU A 138 -27.75 28.57 -9.58
CA GLU A 138 -26.93 29.64 -10.17
C GLU A 138 -25.53 29.68 -9.53
N ASN A 139 -25.40 29.19 -8.29
CA ASN A 139 -24.14 29.12 -7.56
C ASN A 139 -23.24 27.95 -7.98
N LEU A 140 -23.77 26.88 -8.61
CA LEU A 140 -22.93 25.83 -9.22
C LEU A 140 -22.39 26.29 -10.58
N ARG A 141 -23.15 27.09 -11.33
CA ARG A 141 -22.67 27.73 -12.57
C ARG A 141 -21.59 28.76 -12.31
N LYS A 142 -21.58 29.42 -11.14
CA LYS A 142 -20.53 30.37 -10.75
C LYS A 142 -19.20 29.73 -10.36
N LYS A 143 -19.14 28.41 -10.09
CA LYS A 143 -17.93 27.75 -9.55
C LYS A 143 -17.10 26.93 -10.54
N HIS A 144 -17.55 26.84 -11.80
CA HIS A 144 -16.73 26.35 -12.91
C HIS A 144 -16.50 27.49 -13.91
N ASN A 145 -15.77 28.52 -13.48
CA ASN A 145 -15.04 29.34 -14.43
C ASN A 145 -13.93 28.45 -15.02
N ASN A 146 -14.25 27.65 -16.04
CA ASN A 146 -13.26 26.97 -16.88
C ASN A 146 -12.26 27.95 -17.51
N SER A 147 -12.57 29.26 -17.48
CA SER A 147 -11.68 30.36 -17.86
C SER A 147 -10.54 30.65 -16.88
N LEU A 148 -10.51 30.07 -15.67
CA LEU A 148 -9.48 30.33 -14.63
C LEU A 148 -8.50 29.16 -14.40
N VAL A 149 -8.73 28.00 -15.01
CA VAL A 149 -7.82 26.84 -14.92
C VAL A 149 -6.80 26.96 -16.05
N PRO A 150 -5.49 27.08 -15.77
CA PRO A 150 -4.45 27.05 -16.79
C PRO A 150 -4.57 25.81 -17.68
N ASP A 151 -4.38 25.98 -19.00
CA ASP A 151 -4.57 24.91 -19.98
C ASP A 151 -3.70 23.68 -19.71
N ARG A 152 -2.49 23.88 -19.18
CA ARG A 152 -1.57 22.79 -18.80
C ARG A 152 -2.13 21.95 -17.65
N ILE A 153 -2.69 22.58 -16.61
CA ILE A 153 -3.36 21.90 -15.50
C ILE A 153 -4.60 21.16 -16.00
N ARG A 154 -5.40 21.77 -16.89
CA ARG A 154 -6.58 21.12 -17.47
C ARG A 154 -6.21 19.84 -18.22
N LYS A 155 -5.24 19.93 -19.14
CA LYS A 155 -4.72 18.78 -19.91
C LYS A 155 -4.13 17.69 -19.01
N MET A 156 -3.39 18.08 -17.97
CA MET A 156 -2.83 17.13 -17.00
C MET A 156 -3.94 16.36 -16.26
N LEU A 157 -5.05 17.00 -15.91
CA LEU A 157 -6.16 16.32 -15.24
C LEU A 157 -6.91 15.36 -16.18
N GLU A 158 -7.03 15.71 -17.47
CA GLU A 158 -7.71 14.90 -18.49
C GLU A 158 -6.98 13.59 -18.81
N VAL A 159 -5.65 13.53 -18.68
CA VAL A 159 -4.88 12.29 -18.97
C VAL A 159 -4.96 11.21 -17.88
N TYR A 160 -5.69 11.47 -16.79
CA TYR A 160 -5.81 10.49 -15.71
C TYR A 160 -6.57 9.25 -16.20
N ASP A 161 -5.89 8.10 -16.22
CA ASP A 161 -6.49 6.85 -16.67
C ASP A 161 -7.30 6.19 -15.57
N TYR A 162 -8.62 6.26 -15.69
CA TYR A 162 -9.58 5.63 -14.76
C TYR A 162 -9.81 4.14 -15.03
N SER A 163 -9.30 3.58 -16.14
CA SER A 163 -9.44 2.16 -16.45
C SER A 163 -8.49 1.28 -15.63
N ILE A 164 -7.43 1.85 -15.06
CA ILE A 164 -6.44 1.13 -14.26
C ILE A 164 -6.92 1.04 -12.81
N LEU A 165 -6.85 -0.17 -12.24
CA LEU A 165 -7.19 -0.40 -10.83
C LEU A 165 -6.47 0.60 -9.90
N PRO A 166 -7.17 1.27 -8.97
CA PRO A 166 -6.61 2.36 -8.15
C PRO A 166 -5.35 2.03 -7.35
N SER A 167 -5.10 0.74 -7.06
CA SER A 167 -3.89 0.27 -6.36
C SER A 167 -2.62 0.37 -7.20
N ARG A 168 -2.71 0.20 -8.53
CA ARG A 168 -1.58 0.31 -9.47
C ARG A 168 -1.66 1.58 -10.34
N GLY A 169 -2.88 2.05 -10.61
CA GLY A 169 -3.14 3.19 -11.49
C GLY A 169 -2.69 4.51 -10.90
N ARG A 170 -2.79 4.70 -9.58
CA ARG A 170 -2.44 6.00 -8.95
C ARG A 170 -0.98 6.40 -9.16
N ALA A 171 -0.03 5.50 -8.89
CA ALA A 171 1.39 5.78 -9.07
C ALA A 171 1.73 6.03 -10.55
N LYS A 172 1.19 5.21 -11.46
CA LYS A 172 1.39 5.37 -12.91
C LYS A 172 0.80 6.69 -13.41
N ASN A 173 -0.42 7.03 -13.01
CA ASN A 173 -1.07 8.28 -13.39
C ASN A 173 -0.31 9.49 -12.84
N PHE A 174 0.12 9.43 -11.57
CA PHE A 174 0.96 10.47 -10.99
C PHE A 174 2.23 10.69 -11.82
N TYR A 175 2.96 9.62 -12.16
CA TYR A 175 4.16 9.71 -12.98
C TYR A 175 3.90 10.37 -14.34
N GLN A 176 2.85 9.95 -15.05
CA GLN A 176 2.50 10.52 -16.35
C GLN A 176 2.13 12.00 -16.26
N GLN A 177 1.33 12.36 -15.26
CA GLN A 177 0.97 13.75 -14.99
C GLN A 177 2.21 14.58 -14.61
N ALA A 178 3.10 14.04 -13.79
CA ALA A 178 4.31 14.72 -13.33
C ALA A 178 5.28 14.97 -14.49
N ARG A 179 5.46 13.97 -15.35
CA ARG A 179 6.22 14.10 -16.61
C ARG A 179 5.66 15.21 -17.49
N MET A 180 4.34 15.31 -17.63
CA MET A 180 3.73 16.40 -18.40
C MET A 180 3.99 17.77 -17.78
N MET A 181 4.08 17.85 -16.46
CA MET A 181 4.26 19.09 -15.69
C MET A 181 5.72 19.34 -15.27
N ALA A 182 6.68 18.60 -15.83
CA ALA A 182 8.10 18.71 -15.49
C ALA A 182 8.60 20.15 -15.55
N ASP A 183 8.27 20.87 -16.62
CA ASP A 183 8.72 22.25 -16.87
C ASP A 183 7.60 23.29 -16.64
N TYR A 184 6.49 22.89 -16.01
CA TYR A 184 5.42 23.82 -15.72
C TYR A 184 5.73 24.63 -14.47
N ASP A 185 5.72 25.94 -14.63
CA ASP A 185 5.73 26.90 -13.54
C ASP A 185 4.38 27.61 -13.42
N ASP A 186 4.07 28.08 -12.22
CA ASP A 186 2.85 28.85 -11.96
C ASP A 186 3.15 30.06 -11.08
N ASP A 187 2.30 31.07 -11.19
CA ASP A 187 2.30 32.26 -10.33
C ASP A 187 0.85 32.55 -9.95
N TYR A 188 0.45 31.98 -8.81
CA TYR A 188 -0.89 32.10 -8.28
C TYR A 188 -0.88 32.81 -6.92
N PRO A 189 -1.59 33.94 -6.77
CA PRO A 189 -1.51 34.75 -5.56
C PRO A 189 -2.19 34.10 -4.33
N GLU A 190 -3.06 33.12 -4.55
CA GLU A 190 -3.82 32.48 -3.47
C GLU A 190 -3.18 31.17 -3.02
N PHE A 191 -3.16 30.97 -1.70
CA PHE A 191 -2.71 29.73 -1.08
C PHE A 191 -3.88 28.89 -0.57
N PHE A 192 -3.94 27.63 -1.00
CA PHE A 192 -4.89 26.64 -0.52
C PHE A 192 -4.15 25.53 0.22
N ALA A 193 -4.48 25.35 1.50
CA ALA A 193 -3.94 24.25 2.31
C ALA A 193 -4.39 22.88 1.77
N PHE A 194 -3.53 21.88 1.95
CA PHE A 194 -3.79 20.52 1.47
C PHE A 194 -3.27 19.48 2.46
N LYS A 195 -4.10 18.49 2.78
CA LYS A 195 -3.75 17.42 3.71
C LYS A 195 -4.26 16.08 3.16
N ARG A 196 -3.33 15.20 2.81
CA ARG A 196 -3.58 13.85 2.33
C ARG A 196 -2.37 12.96 2.61
N PHE A 197 -2.63 11.71 2.98
CA PHE A 197 -1.60 10.66 3.05
C PHE A 197 -1.37 10.10 1.64
N TYR A 198 -0.11 9.89 1.28
CA TYR A 198 0.31 9.47 -0.07
C TYR A 198 -0.31 10.35 -1.16
N PRO A 199 -0.06 11.67 -1.11
CA PRO A 199 -0.72 12.63 -1.99
C PRO A 199 -0.26 12.50 -3.46
N THR A 200 -1.19 12.75 -4.38
CA THR A 200 -0.93 12.92 -5.82
C THR A 200 -1.64 14.18 -6.33
N TYR A 201 -1.35 14.63 -7.56
CA TYR A 201 -2.08 15.75 -8.16
C TYR A 201 -3.58 15.49 -8.27
N HIS A 202 -3.98 14.24 -8.50
CA HIS A 202 -5.38 13.88 -8.64
C HIS A 202 -6.20 14.11 -7.35
N ASP A 203 -5.54 14.20 -6.20
CA ASP A 203 -6.17 14.48 -4.92
C ASP A 203 -6.41 15.99 -4.68
N MET A 204 -5.88 16.85 -5.53
CA MET A 204 -5.91 18.30 -5.38
C MET A 204 -7.00 18.92 -6.27
N ASN A 205 -7.71 19.92 -5.72
CA ASN A 205 -8.53 20.81 -6.56
C ASN A 205 -7.66 21.82 -7.32
N THR A 206 -8.25 22.59 -8.24
CA THR A 206 -7.51 23.58 -9.04
C THR A 206 -6.73 24.59 -8.20
N GLY A 207 -7.33 25.16 -7.16
CA GLY A 207 -6.65 26.14 -6.29
C GLY A 207 -5.43 25.51 -5.61
N GLN A 208 -5.58 24.28 -5.13
CA GLN A 208 -4.49 23.51 -4.54
C GLN A 208 -3.37 23.17 -5.54
N LEU A 209 -3.72 22.77 -6.77
CA LEU A 209 -2.74 22.53 -7.83
C LEU A 209 -1.95 23.79 -8.16
N ARG A 210 -2.64 24.93 -8.31
CA ARG A 210 -1.97 26.21 -8.57
C ARG A 210 -1.10 26.66 -7.40
N SER A 211 -1.56 26.48 -6.16
CA SER A 211 -0.74 26.74 -4.97
C SER A 211 0.51 25.84 -4.92
N TYR A 212 0.36 24.55 -5.25
CA TYR A 212 1.48 23.62 -5.33
C TYR A 212 2.49 24.03 -6.38
N PHE A 213 2.05 24.25 -7.63
CA PHE A 213 2.96 24.60 -8.72
C PHE A 213 3.64 25.96 -8.48
N THR A 214 2.93 26.94 -7.91
CA THR A 214 3.54 28.22 -7.51
C THR A 214 4.63 28.03 -6.45
N TRP A 215 4.35 27.24 -5.41
CA TRP A 215 5.33 26.95 -4.36
C TRP A 215 6.53 26.16 -4.93
N ARG A 216 6.29 25.17 -5.79
CA ARG A 216 7.33 24.39 -6.48
C ARG A 216 8.21 25.29 -7.35
N SER A 217 7.65 26.24 -8.09
CA SER A 217 8.41 27.21 -8.89
C SER A 217 9.37 28.03 -8.03
N LYS A 218 8.93 28.46 -6.82
CA LYS A 218 9.81 29.14 -5.85
C LYS A 218 10.95 28.24 -5.38
N ILE A 219 10.66 26.98 -5.02
CA ILE A 219 11.68 26.02 -4.58
C ILE A 219 12.76 25.84 -5.65
N ARG A 220 12.37 25.75 -6.93
CA ARG A 220 13.30 25.65 -8.07
C ARG A 220 14.16 26.90 -8.29
N GLN A 221 13.72 28.04 -7.78
CA GLN A 221 14.48 29.29 -7.74
C GLN A 221 15.25 29.46 -6.41
N HIS A 222 15.44 28.36 -5.66
CA HIS A 222 16.08 28.32 -4.34
C HIS A 222 15.39 29.19 -3.26
N VAL A 223 14.10 29.47 -3.42
CA VAL A 223 13.28 30.18 -2.42
C VAL A 223 12.47 29.15 -1.63
N PHE A 224 12.92 28.88 -0.40
CA PHE A 224 12.31 27.88 0.48
C PHE A 224 11.35 28.53 1.48
N GLU A 225 10.06 28.20 1.38
CA GLU A 225 9.00 28.70 2.25
C GLU A 225 8.17 27.54 2.78
N LYS A 226 7.72 27.64 4.03
CA LYS A 226 6.85 26.63 4.64
C LYS A 226 5.57 26.44 3.83
N THR A 227 5.20 25.18 3.60
CA THR A 227 3.95 24.81 2.92
C THR A 227 3.21 23.70 3.66
N SER A 228 2.16 23.16 3.04
CA SER A 228 1.50 21.96 3.56
C SER A 228 2.42 20.74 3.41
N THR A 229 2.58 19.93 4.46
CA THR A 229 3.39 18.69 4.43
C THR A 229 3.07 17.80 3.23
N SER A 230 1.79 17.70 2.85
CA SER A 230 1.40 16.92 1.68
C SER A 230 1.96 17.46 0.36
N TYR A 231 2.14 18.78 0.20
CA TYR A 231 2.82 19.33 -0.98
C TYR A 231 4.31 19.00 -0.99
N ALA A 232 4.97 19.04 0.16
CA ALA A 232 6.37 18.64 0.27
C ALA A 232 6.57 17.16 -0.14
N PHE A 233 5.67 16.26 0.27
CA PHE A 233 5.70 14.87 -0.21
C PHE A 233 5.51 14.75 -1.72
N VAL A 234 4.60 15.52 -2.34
CA VAL A 234 4.45 15.50 -3.81
C VAL A 234 5.73 15.94 -4.51
N TYR A 235 6.40 16.98 -4.01
CA TYR A 235 7.69 17.41 -4.56
C TYR A 235 8.78 16.36 -4.41
N ILE A 236 8.87 15.68 -3.26
CA ILE A 236 9.77 14.53 -3.10
C ILE A 236 9.43 13.43 -4.10
N TYR A 237 8.15 13.11 -4.31
CA TYR A 237 7.74 12.09 -5.27
C TYR A 237 8.10 12.46 -6.71
N GLU A 238 8.02 13.73 -7.08
CA GLU A 238 8.55 14.21 -8.37
C GLU A 238 10.05 13.93 -8.50
N LEU A 239 10.85 14.33 -7.51
CA LEU A 239 12.30 14.15 -7.53
C LEU A 239 12.70 12.66 -7.54
N LEU A 240 12.04 11.81 -6.74
CA LEU A 240 12.27 10.36 -6.75
C LEU A 240 12.01 9.71 -8.11
N ASN A 241 11.17 10.34 -8.94
CA ASN A 241 10.84 9.89 -10.30
C ASN A 241 11.61 10.65 -11.39
N ASN A 242 12.65 11.41 -11.02
CA ASN A 242 13.47 12.24 -11.92
C ASN A 242 12.62 13.22 -12.75
N ILE A 243 11.64 13.85 -12.10
CA ILE A 243 10.79 14.85 -12.76
C ILE A 243 11.38 16.24 -12.57
N GLY A 244 11.74 16.89 -13.68
CA GLY A 244 12.33 18.24 -13.68
C GLY A 244 13.76 18.28 -13.14
N VAL A 245 14.49 17.21 -13.41
CA VAL A 245 15.92 17.05 -13.13
C VAL A 245 16.61 16.64 -14.43
N ASP A 246 17.88 16.98 -14.58
CA ASP A 246 18.65 16.68 -15.79
C ASP A 246 19.01 15.19 -15.86
N ASP A 247 19.45 14.63 -14.73
CA ASP A 247 19.75 13.21 -14.56
C ASP A 247 19.52 12.77 -13.09
N ALA A 248 19.83 11.52 -12.80
CA ALA A 248 19.66 10.98 -11.44
C ALA A 248 20.63 11.60 -10.43
N GLN A 249 21.81 12.08 -10.85
CA GLN A 249 22.74 12.74 -9.95
C GLN A 249 22.18 14.10 -9.51
N ASP A 250 21.67 14.89 -10.45
CA ASP A 250 20.96 16.15 -10.18
C ASP A 250 19.72 15.93 -9.30
N GLY A 251 18.94 14.89 -9.57
CA GLY A 251 17.78 14.54 -8.73
C GLY A 251 18.16 14.20 -7.29
N TYR A 252 19.26 13.46 -7.10
CA TYR A 252 19.80 13.17 -5.77
C TYR A 252 20.28 14.43 -5.06
N GLU A 253 21.04 15.30 -5.73
CA GLU A 253 21.53 16.55 -5.16
C GLU A 253 20.39 17.49 -4.74
N LYS A 254 19.32 17.58 -5.56
CA LYS A 254 18.10 18.32 -5.20
C LYS A 254 17.37 17.74 -4.00
N LEU A 255 17.34 16.41 -3.84
CA LEU A 255 16.78 15.76 -2.64
C LEU A 255 17.60 16.12 -1.39
N LEU A 256 18.92 16.15 -1.49
CA LEU A 256 19.80 16.57 -0.39
C LEU A 256 19.63 18.04 -0.04
N GLU A 257 19.57 18.91 -1.04
CA GLU A 257 19.31 20.34 -0.82
C GLU A 257 17.94 20.54 -0.16
N PHE A 258 16.91 19.81 -0.61
CA PHE A 258 15.58 19.88 -0.01
C PHE A 258 15.57 19.37 1.43
N GLU A 259 16.32 18.30 1.74
CA GLU A 259 16.52 17.83 3.11
C GLU A 259 17.10 18.96 3.99
N GLU A 260 18.20 19.56 3.53
CA GLU A 260 18.95 20.56 4.30
C GLU A 260 18.17 21.88 4.47
N LYS A 261 17.64 22.41 3.38
CA LYS A 261 17.04 23.76 3.34
C LYS A 261 15.56 23.78 3.67
N TYR A 262 14.83 22.69 3.40
CA TYR A 262 13.40 22.63 3.71
C TYR A 262 13.08 21.74 4.91
N VAL A 263 13.41 20.44 4.84
CA VAL A 263 12.96 19.45 5.83
C VAL A 263 13.47 19.79 7.23
N ARG A 264 14.76 20.09 7.36
CA ARG A 264 15.36 20.44 8.67
C ARG A 264 14.83 21.75 9.26
N GLN A 265 14.33 22.67 8.44
CA GLN A 265 13.86 23.98 8.89
C GLN A 265 12.34 24.00 9.17
N PHE A 266 11.55 23.34 8.34
CA PHE A 266 10.09 23.53 8.33
C PHE A 266 9.30 22.28 8.72
N ASP A 267 9.79 21.07 8.44
CA ASP A 267 9.04 19.83 8.68
C ASP A 267 9.94 18.60 8.85
N ILE A 268 10.55 18.49 10.04
CA ILE A 268 11.48 17.40 10.39
C ILE A 268 10.83 16.01 10.35
N SER A 269 9.49 15.93 10.37
CA SER A 269 8.78 14.65 10.33
C SER A 269 8.99 13.88 9.02
N ILE A 270 9.42 14.58 7.96
CA ILE A 270 9.72 14.00 6.65
C ILE A 270 11.05 13.24 6.66
N ASP A 271 12.01 13.65 7.51
CA ASP A 271 13.39 13.16 7.47
C ASP A 271 13.50 11.64 7.57
N VAL A 272 12.73 11.02 8.47
CA VAL A 272 12.74 9.56 8.67
C VAL A 272 12.43 8.79 7.39
N TYR A 273 11.52 9.30 6.54
CA TYR A 273 11.18 8.67 5.27
C TYR A 273 12.19 9.00 4.19
N LEU A 274 12.68 10.25 4.17
CA LEU A 274 13.60 10.73 3.16
C LEU A 274 14.95 10.01 3.26
N GLN A 275 15.45 9.68 4.45
CA GLN A 275 16.71 8.93 4.60
C GLN A 275 16.63 7.53 3.99
N ASP A 276 15.50 6.84 4.13
CA ASP A 276 15.29 5.52 3.50
C ASP A 276 15.16 5.66 1.98
N TRP A 277 14.40 6.66 1.51
CA TRP A 277 14.26 6.90 0.07
C TRP A 277 15.55 7.33 -0.61
N LEU A 278 16.44 8.07 0.06
CA LEU A 278 17.76 8.42 -0.48
C LEU A 278 18.61 7.17 -0.71
N LYS A 279 18.54 6.17 0.18
CA LYS A 279 19.22 4.88 0.01
C LYS A 279 18.64 4.11 -1.19
N ASP A 280 17.32 4.00 -1.25
CA ASP A 280 16.63 3.33 -2.35
C ASP A 280 16.93 4.00 -3.70
N TYR A 281 16.96 5.34 -3.73
CA TYR A 281 17.24 6.12 -4.92
C TYR A 281 18.64 5.85 -5.46
N VAL A 282 19.65 5.87 -4.59
CA VAL A 282 21.05 5.58 -4.93
C VAL A 282 21.19 4.19 -5.56
N LEU A 283 20.50 3.18 -5.00
CA LEU A 283 20.54 1.81 -5.53
C LEU A 283 19.72 1.67 -6.83
N TYR A 284 18.55 2.28 -6.89
CA TYR A 284 17.63 2.13 -8.02
C TYR A 284 18.16 2.77 -9.30
N TYR A 285 18.80 3.93 -9.18
CA TYR A 285 19.39 4.64 -10.32
C TYR A 285 20.88 4.37 -10.53
N ASP A 286 21.47 3.44 -9.77
CA ASP A 286 22.87 3.02 -9.91
C ASP A 286 23.87 4.21 -9.84
N LEU A 287 23.74 5.02 -8.79
CA LEU A 287 24.64 6.16 -8.58
C LEU A 287 26.05 5.71 -8.17
N ASP A 288 27.02 6.64 -8.21
CA ASP A 288 28.43 6.36 -7.97
C ASP A 288 28.67 5.53 -6.69
N GLU A 289 29.52 4.51 -6.80
CA GLU A 289 29.86 3.58 -5.72
C GLU A 289 30.34 4.30 -4.44
N LYS A 290 30.96 5.48 -4.55
CA LYS A 290 31.34 6.31 -3.40
C LYS A 290 30.13 6.79 -2.61
N ILE A 291 29.05 7.18 -3.29
CA ILE A 291 27.80 7.61 -2.66
C ILE A 291 27.17 6.43 -1.95
N ILE A 292 27.15 5.24 -2.59
CA ILE A 292 26.71 3.99 -1.97
C ILE A 292 27.52 3.72 -0.69
N LYS A 293 28.85 3.71 -0.78
CA LYS A 293 29.74 3.46 0.36
C LYS A 293 29.51 4.42 1.51
N GLN A 294 29.24 5.70 1.21
CA GLN A 294 28.95 6.71 2.22
C GLN A 294 27.59 6.48 2.89
N ARG A 295 26.53 6.26 2.11
CA ARG A 295 25.15 6.14 2.62
C ARG A 295 24.87 4.82 3.30
N PHE A 296 25.53 3.74 2.87
CA PHE A 296 25.41 2.40 3.42
C PHE A 296 26.58 2.03 4.34
N ALA A 297 27.36 3.01 4.83
CA ALA A 297 28.55 2.74 5.64
C ALA A 297 28.26 1.84 6.87
N SER A 298 27.11 2.04 7.52
CA SER A 298 26.68 1.21 8.65
C SER A 298 26.32 -0.22 8.25
N GLU A 299 25.61 -0.37 7.13
CA GLU A 299 25.15 -1.63 6.57
C GLU A 299 26.33 -2.44 6.05
N ILE A 300 27.22 -1.83 5.27
CA ILE A 300 28.45 -2.45 4.77
C ILE A 300 29.33 -2.92 5.94
N LYS A 301 29.48 -2.09 6.98
CA LYS A 301 30.21 -2.50 8.19
C LYS A 301 29.56 -3.67 8.91
N ARG A 302 28.22 -3.71 8.96
CA ARG A 302 27.47 -4.79 9.58
C ARG A 302 27.58 -6.07 8.76
N ASP A 303 27.51 -5.99 7.45
CA ASP A 303 27.62 -7.14 6.55
C ASP A 303 29.04 -7.71 6.57
N HIS A 304 30.06 -6.85 6.64
CA HIS A 304 31.44 -7.28 6.89
C HIS A 304 31.59 -7.99 8.25
N ASP A 305 31.01 -7.45 9.32
CA ASP A 305 31.00 -8.13 10.63
C ASP A 305 30.35 -9.53 10.51
N TYR A 306 29.28 -9.69 9.72
CA TYR A 306 28.63 -10.99 9.51
C TYR A 306 29.47 -11.97 8.70
N GLU A 307 30.12 -11.52 7.63
CA GLU A 307 31.01 -12.36 6.82
C GLU A 307 32.15 -12.92 7.68
N VAL A 308 32.74 -12.10 8.55
CA VAL A 308 33.79 -12.53 9.50
C VAL A 308 33.28 -13.61 10.44
N LEU A 309 32.02 -13.52 10.91
CA LEU A 309 31.44 -14.49 11.83
C LEU A 309 30.99 -15.80 11.15
N HIS A 310 30.52 -15.73 9.90
CA HIS A 310 30.08 -16.90 9.14
C HIS A 310 31.22 -17.67 8.49
N HIS A 311 32.31 -16.98 8.14
CA HIS A 311 33.47 -17.54 7.45
C HIS A 311 34.78 -17.23 8.18
N PRO A 312 34.91 -17.60 9.47
CA PRO A 312 36.08 -17.26 10.28
C PRO A 312 37.40 -17.78 9.69
N GLU A 313 37.36 -18.84 8.89
CA GLU A 313 38.52 -19.41 8.17
C GLU A 313 39.14 -18.46 7.14
N LYS A 314 38.39 -17.47 6.65
CA LYS A 314 38.85 -16.50 5.65
C LYS A 314 39.51 -15.25 6.26
N PHE A 315 39.46 -15.07 7.58
CA PHE A 315 39.89 -13.85 8.26
C PHE A 315 40.93 -14.14 9.34
N THR A 316 41.63 -13.09 9.78
CA THR A 316 42.63 -13.23 10.84
C THR A 316 41.97 -13.41 12.21
N ALA A 317 42.67 -14.09 13.13
CA ALA A 317 42.19 -14.23 14.51
C ALA A 317 41.98 -12.87 15.21
N GLN A 318 42.75 -11.84 14.82
CA GLN A 318 42.61 -10.49 15.35
C GLN A 318 41.32 -9.81 14.88
N GLU A 319 40.98 -9.92 13.59
CA GLU A 319 39.71 -9.40 13.04
C GLU A 319 38.51 -10.11 13.66
N LEU A 320 38.57 -11.45 13.74
CA LEU A 320 37.54 -12.25 14.39
C LEU A 320 37.34 -11.81 15.84
N ALA A 321 38.42 -11.68 16.61
CA ALA A 321 38.38 -11.19 17.98
C ALA A 321 37.76 -9.78 18.09
N ALA A 322 38.11 -8.86 17.19
CA ALA A 322 37.57 -7.50 17.19
C ALA A 322 36.06 -7.47 16.90
N VAL A 323 35.58 -8.28 15.95
CA VAL A 323 34.15 -8.40 15.64
C VAL A 323 33.40 -9.04 16.82
N PHE A 324 33.93 -10.12 17.39
CA PHE A 324 33.36 -10.73 18.58
C PHE A 324 33.26 -9.72 19.73
N ALA A 325 34.32 -8.98 20.01
CA ALA A 325 34.36 -7.97 21.06
C ALA A 325 33.25 -6.92 20.94
N LYS A 326 32.97 -6.50 19.71
CA LYS A 326 31.95 -5.50 19.40
C LYS A 326 30.52 -6.05 19.49
N LYS A 327 30.31 -7.34 19.22
CA LYS A 327 28.98 -7.97 19.12
C LYS A 327 28.55 -8.71 20.39
N THR A 328 29.49 -9.10 21.25
CA THR A 328 29.19 -9.82 22.50
C THR A 328 29.24 -8.90 23.71
N THR A 329 28.21 -8.98 24.56
CA THR A 329 28.20 -8.32 25.87
C THR A 329 29.16 -8.99 26.87
N TYR A 330 29.66 -10.20 26.56
CA TYR A 330 30.50 -11.00 27.45
C TYR A 330 32.01 -10.72 27.31
N TRP A 331 32.42 -9.91 26.33
CA TRP A 331 33.84 -9.72 26.01
C TRP A 331 34.64 -9.21 27.22
N ASN A 332 34.13 -8.15 27.84
CA ASN A 332 34.80 -7.46 28.95
C ASN A 332 34.69 -8.23 30.29
N SER A 333 33.69 -9.12 30.43
CA SER A 333 33.49 -9.93 31.63
C SER A 333 34.17 -11.29 31.58
N SER A 334 34.68 -11.71 30.41
CA SER A 334 35.37 -12.98 30.23
C SER A 334 36.72 -12.99 30.95
N LYS A 335 36.85 -13.86 31.97
CA LYS A 335 38.10 -14.07 32.70
C LYS A 335 39.22 -14.60 31.81
N VAL A 336 38.89 -15.38 30.78
CA VAL A 336 39.86 -15.96 29.84
C VAL A 336 40.47 -14.89 28.95
N ILE A 337 39.64 -14.00 28.40
CA ILE A 337 40.08 -12.90 27.52
C ILE A 337 40.95 -11.91 28.32
N ASN A 338 40.48 -11.50 29.51
CA ASN A 338 41.21 -10.58 30.39
C ASN A 338 42.57 -11.12 30.88
N LYS A 339 42.71 -12.45 30.97
CA LYS A 339 43.98 -13.08 31.37
C LYS A 339 44.99 -13.08 30.22
N ASN A 340 44.54 -13.26 28.98
CA ASN A 340 45.40 -13.28 27.81
C ASN A 340 45.84 -11.88 27.33
N THR A 341 45.02 -10.84 27.51
CA THR A 341 45.41 -9.45 27.18
C THR A 341 46.44 -8.87 28.14
N ARG A 342 46.48 -9.32 29.41
CA ARG A 342 47.47 -8.90 30.41
C ARG A 342 48.82 -9.62 30.31
N GLY A 343 48.92 -10.68 29.50
CA GLY A 343 50.16 -11.44 29.30
C GLY A 343 50.97 -11.01 28.07
N ALA A 344 50.45 -10.08 27.27
CA ALA A 344 51.06 -9.60 26.03
C ALA A 344 51.61 -8.15 26.12
N SER A 345 51.57 -7.55 27.31
CA SER A 345 52.12 -6.22 27.62
C SER A 345 53.51 -6.29 28.22
#